data_AF-A0A1C6DS23-F1
#
_entry.id   AF-A0A1C6DS23-F1
#
_cell.length_a   1.000
_cell.length_b   1.000
_cell.length_c   1.000
_cell.angle_alpha   90.00
_cell.angle_beta   90.00
_cell.angle_gamma   90.00
#
_symmetry.space_group_name_H-M   'P 1'
#
loop_
_entity.id
_entity.type
_entity.pdbx_description
1 polymer ?
#
loop_
_entity_poly.entity_id
_entity_poly.type
_entity_poly.pdbx_seq_one_letter_code
_entity_poly.pdbx_strand_id
1 'polypeptide(L)'
;MYNRRKVEMMKERYPKGTRICLDSMENDPQPIPSGTKGTVIAVDDAGQLLMKWDNGRSLSLIPGEDIFHVIQQEENLSEEMEKTEELSENFEMNMTM
;
A
#
# COMPACT_ATOMS: atom_id res chain seq x y z
N MET A 1 9.93 25.39 -5.76
CA MET A 1 8.69 25.12 -4.99
C MET A 1 8.55 23.63 -4.84
N TYR A 2 8.60 23.10 -3.62
CA TYR A 2 8.29 21.69 -3.40
C TYR A 2 6.80 21.49 -3.71
N ASN A 3 6.49 20.50 -4.54
CA ASN A 3 5.19 20.39 -5.19
C ASN A 3 4.19 19.78 -4.20
N ARG A 4 3.59 20.61 -3.34
CA ARG A 4 2.68 20.20 -2.25
C ARG A 4 1.57 19.25 -2.72
N ARG A 5 1.06 19.47 -3.94
CA ARG A 5 0.11 18.57 -4.61
C ARG A 5 0.67 17.17 -4.81
N LYS A 6 1.95 17.03 -5.17
CA LYS A 6 2.60 15.73 -5.33
C LYS A 6 2.68 14.99 -3.99
N VAL A 7 3.01 15.68 -2.90
CA VAL A 7 3.06 15.06 -1.56
C VAL A 7 1.66 14.63 -1.11
N GLU A 8 0.64 15.46 -1.35
CA GLU A 8 -0.76 15.12 -1.07
C GLU A 8 -1.21 13.88 -1.86
N MET A 9 -0.91 13.82 -3.17
CA MET A 9 -1.17 12.64 -3.99
C MET A 9 -0.44 11.39 -3.49
N MET A 10 0.79 11.53 -3.00
CA MET A 10 1.52 10.39 -2.42
C MET A 10 0.88 9.91 -1.12
N LYS A 11 0.39 10.83 -0.28
CA LYS A 11 -0.34 10.49 0.95
C LYS A 11 -1.67 9.79 0.66
N GLU A 12 -2.37 10.18 -0.40
CA GLU A 12 -3.58 9.50 -0.86
C GLU A 12 -3.28 8.12 -1.44
N ARG A 13 -2.20 7.99 -2.21
CA ARG A 13 -1.81 6.72 -2.85
C ARG A 13 -1.22 5.70 -1.88
N TYR A 14 -0.49 6.18 -0.87
CA TYR A 14 0.20 5.37 0.13
C TYR A 14 -0.14 5.87 1.53
N PRO A 15 -1.39 5.70 1.99
CA PRO A 15 -1.79 6.10 3.33
C PRO A 15 -0.98 5.34 4.40
N LYS A 16 -0.94 5.90 5.61
CA LYS A 16 -0.38 5.21 6.77
C LYS A 16 -1.07 3.85 6.95
N GLY A 17 -0.29 2.81 7.13
CA GLY A 17 -0.76 1.43 7.25
C GLY A 17 -0.66 0.63 5.94
N THR A 18 -0.40 1.27 4.79
CA THR A 18 -0.20 0.54 3.54
C THR A 18 0.94 -0.46 3.67
N ARG A 19 0.65 -1.71 3.30
CA ARG A 19 1.60 -2.80 3.31
C ARG A 19 2.34 -2.89 1.99
N ILE A 20 3.66 -2.97 2.03
CA ILE A 20 4.51 -2.95 0.84
C ILE A 20 5.52 -4.10 0.90
N CYS A 21 5.80 -4.72 -0.24
CA CYS A 21 6.95 -5.60 -0.44
C CYS A 21 8.00 -4.84 -1.26
N LEU A 22 9.25 -4.85 -0.81
CA LEU A 22 10.35 -4.32 -1.61
C LEU A 22 10.79 -5.34 -2.65
N ASP A 23 10.92 -4.92 -3.90
CA ASP A 23 11.45 -5.76 -4.98
C ASP A 23 12.94 -5.49 -5.21
N SER A 24 13.35 -4.22 -5.31
CA SER A 24 14.74 -3.84 -5.51
C SER A 24 15.05 -2.41 -5.06
N MET A 25 16.30 -2.18 -4.67
CA MET A 25 16.87 -0.90 -4.24
C MET A 25 18.33 -0.83 -4.72
N GLU A 26 18.52 -0.65 -6.03
CA GLU A 26 19.82 -0.87 -6.70
C GLU A 26 20.88 0.18 -6.35
N ASN A 27 20.48 1.40 -6.01
CA ASN A 27 21.40 2.52 -5.82
C ASN A 27 21.80 2.76 -4.34
N ASP A 28 21.30 1.95 -3.40
CA ASP A 28 21.60 2.11 -1.97
C ASP A 28 22.80 1.23 -1.55
N PRO A 29 23.81 1.77 -0.83
CA PRO A 29 24.96 1.00 -0.37
C PRO A 29 24.63 -0.03 0.73
N GLN A 30 23.47 0.10 1.39
CA GLN A 30 22.97 -0.80 2.44
C GLN A 30 21.47 -1.05 2.22
N PRO A 31 21.10 -1.69 1.10
CA PRO A 31 19.70 -1.79 0.71
C PRO A 31 18.91 -2.66 1.69
N ILE A 32 17.61 -2.44 1.76
CA ILE A 32 16.71 -3.41 2.37
C ILE A 32 16.71 -4.66 1.48
N PRO A 33 16.79 -5.89 2.04
CA PRO A 33 16.76 -7.09 1.21
C PRO A 33 15.46 -7.19 0.41
N SER A 34 15.56 -7.56 -0.88
CA SER A 34 14.40 -7.86 -1.72
C SER A 34 13.50 -8.92 -1.07
N GLY A 35 12.18 -8.76 -1.24
CA GLY A 35 11.16 -9.57 -0.60
C GLY A 35 10.84 -9.15 0.84
N THR A 36 11.61 -8.23 1.44
CA THR A 36 11.28 -7.70 2.78
C THR A 36 9.98 -6.91 2.69
N LYS A 37 9.07 -7.23 3.60
CA LYS A 37 7.80 -6.51 3.73
C LYS A 37 7.93 -5.40 4.77
N GLY A 38 7.29 -4.28 4.51
CA GLY A 38 7.24 -3.12 5.40
C GLY A 38 5.87 -2.47 5.42
N THR A 39 5.66 -1.58 6.37
CA THR A 39 4.41 -0.82 6.52
C THR A 39 4.73 0.66 6.43
N VAL A 40 3.97 1.39 5.61
CA VAL A 40 4.07 2.86 5.52
C VAL A 40 3.63 3.47 6.84
N ILE A 41 4.50 4.26 7.48
CA ILE A 41 4.17 4.99 8.71
C ILE A 41 3.78 6.45 8.43
N ALA A 42 4.35 7.05 7.38
CA ALA A 42 4.07 8.42 6.96
C ALA A 42 4.65 8.66 5.55
N VAL A 43 4.29 9.80 4.94
CA VAL A 43 4.96 10.38 3.78
C VAL A 43 5.54 11.72 4.23
N ASP A 44 6.85 11.92 4.04
CA ASP A 44 7.48 13.19 4.39
C ASP A 44 7.17 14.29 3.36
N ASP A 45 7.66 15.50 3.66
CA ASP A 45 7.52 16.64 2.77
C ASP A 45 8.35 16.51 1.48
N ALA A 46 9.26 15.52 1.42
CA ALA A 46 9.99 15.15 0.21
C ALA A 46 9.21 14.17 -0.69
N GLY A 47 8.07 13.63 -0.21
CA GLY A 47 7.31 12.60 -0.91
C GLY A 47 7.93 11.21 -0.82
N GLN A 48 8.88 11.00 0.10
CA GLN A 48 9.41 9.68 0.42
C GLN A 48 8.47 8.97 1.40
N LEU A 49 8.37 7.65 1.27
CA LEU A 49 7.56 6.83 2.15
C LEU A 49 8.41 6.44 3.35
N LEU A 50 8.09 6.94 4.53
CA LEU A 50 8.69 6.45 5.76
C LEU A 50 8.14 5.06 6.02
N MET A 51 9.05 4.10 6.17
CA MET A 51 8.71 2.70 6.34
C MET A 51 9.10 2.18 7.71
N LYS A 52 8.28 1.27 8.23
CA LYS A 52 8.66 0.32 9.29
C LYS A 52 8.76 -1.06 8.65
N TRP A 53 9.98 -1.57 8.50
CA TRP A 53 10.23 -2.89 7.92
C TRP A 53 10.10 -3.99 8.96
N ASP A 54 9.66 -5.17 8.53
CA ASP A 54 9.47 -6.33 9.42
C ASP A 54 10.78 -6.83 10.02
N ASN A 55 11.89 -6.65 9.30
CA ASN A 55 13.23 -6.97 9.78
C ASN A 55 13.78 -5.96 10.80
N GLY A 56 12.94 -5.02 11.27
CA GLY A 56 13.28 -4.01 12.26
C GLY A 56 13.97 -2.76 11.70
N ARG A 57 14.22 -2.68 10.40
CA ARG A 57 14.80 -1.49 9.75
C ARG A 57 13.75 -0.40 9.52
N SER A 58 14.22 0.81 9.22
CA SER A 58 13.37 1.99 9.02
C SER A 58 13.80 2.88 7.84
N LEU A 59 14.45 2.29 6.82
CA LEU A 59 14.87 3.03 5.62
C LEU A 59 13.63 3.45 4.80
N SER A 60 13.56 4.72 4.41
CA SER A 60 12.45 5.24 3.59
C SER A 60 12.53 4.74 2.15
N LEU A 61 11.38 4.69 1.47
CA LEU A 61 11.31 4.43 0.02
C LEU A 61 11.18 5.73 -0.77
N ILE A 62 11.75 5.75 -1.95
CA ILE A 62 11.68 6.82 -2.93
C ILE A 62 10.86 6.34 -4.13
N PRO A 63 9.58 6.74 -4.23
CA PRO A 63 8.74 6.37 -5.38
C PRO A 63 9.35 6.85 -6.70
N GLY A 64 9.66 5.91 -7.59
CA GLY A 64 10.28 6.16 -8.90
C GLY A 64 11.77 5.82 -8.95
N GLU A 65 12.42 5.61 -7.80
CA GLU A 65 13.80 5.07 -7.73
C GLU A 65 13.80 3.65 -7.17
N ASP A 66 13.06 3.42 -6.08
CA ASP A 66 12.89 2.10 -5.49
C ASP A 66 11.77 1.33 -6.19
N ILE A 67 11.98 0.03 -6.38
CA ILE A 67 11.02 -0.88 -7.01
C ILE A 67 10.30 -1.66 -5.92
N PHE A 68 8.99 -1.51 -5.83
CA PHE A 68 8.16 -2.15 -4.81
C PHE A 68 6.71 -2.28 -5.28
N HIS A 69 5.95 -3.12 -4.59
CA HIS A 69 4.51 -3.26 -4.81
C HIS A 69 3.73 -3.25 -3.50
N VAL A 70 2.49 -2.74 -3.56
CA VAL A 70 1.55 -2.78 -2.45
C VAL A 70 1.01 -4.19 -2.31
N ILE A 71 1.04 -4.72 -1.10
CA ILE A 71 0.43 -6.00 -0.75
C ILE A 71 -0.94 -5.67 -0.20
N GLN A 72 -2.02 -6.10 -0.86
CA GLN A 72 -3.36 -5.97 -0.30
C GLN A 72 -3.44 -6.87 0.95
N GLN A 73 -3.90 -6.31 2.08
CA GLN A 73 -4.29 -7.16 3.21
C GLN A 73 -5.55 -7.93 2.81
N GLU A 74 -5.54 -9.24 3.05
CA GLU A 74 -6.61 -10.18 2.67
C GLU A 74 -7.98 -9.83 3.29
N GLU A 75 -8.06 -8.93 4.27
CA GLU A 75 -9.30 -8.47 4.90
C GLU A 75 -10.28 -7.79 3.91
N ASN A 76 -9.81 -7.20 2.81
CA ASN A 76 -10.70 -6.59 1.82
C ASN A 76 -11.30 -7.59 0.81
N LEU A 77 -10.75 -8.80 0.70
CA LEU A 77 -11.27 -9.82 -0.22
C LEU A 77 -12.56 -10.47 0.33
N SER A 78 -12.66 -10.63 1.65
CA SER A 78 -13.89 -11.14 2.29
C SER A 78 -15.05 -10.16 2.20
N GLU A 79 -14.80 -8.86 2.42
CA GLU A 79 -15.88 -7.86 2.44
C GLU A 79 -16.46 -7.58 1.03
N GLU A 80 -15.65 -7.61 -0.03
CA GLU A 80 -16.15 -7.46 -1.40
C GLU A 80 -16.92 -8.71 -1.87
N MET A 81 -16.48 -9.91 -1.50
CA MET A 81 -17.16 -11.16 -1.86
C MET A 81 -18.52 -11.31 -1.14
N GLU A 82 -18.57 -11.06 0.17
CA GLU A 82 -19.83 -11.12 0.94
C GLU A 82 -20.86 -10.10 0.42
N LYS A 83 -20.41 -8.88 0.07
CA LYS A 83 -21.30 -7.84 -0.44
C LYS A 83 -21.87 -8.17 -1.82
N THR A 84 -21.13 -8.90 -2.65
CA THR A 84 -21.63 -9.37 -3.95
C THR A 84 -22.61 -10.53 -3.82
N GLU A 85 -22.43 -11.43 -2.85
CA GLU A 85 -23.35 -12.55 -2.60
C GLU A 85 -24.69 -12.06 -2.03
N GLU A 86 -24.69 -11.16 -1.04
CA GLU A 86 -25.91 -10.58 -0.46
C GLU A 86 -26.76 -9.79 -1.49
N LEU A 87 -26.12 -9.08 -2.41
CA LEU A 87 -26.82 -8.35 -3.48
C LEU A 87 -27.47 -9.29 -4.49
N SER A 88 -26.88 -10.47 -4.73
CA SER A 88 -27.40 -11.45 -5.67
C SER A 88 -28.61 -12.19 -5.10
N GLU A 89 -28.56 -12.60 -3.83
CA GLU A 89 -29.68 -13.26 -3.14
C GLU A 89 -30.88 -12.32 -2.99
N ASN A 90 -30.63 -11.04 -2.65
CA ASN A 90 -31.68 -10.04 -2.55
C ASN A 90 -32.34 -9.71 -3.91
N PHE A 91 -31.62 -9.88 -5.01
CA PHE A 91 -32.17 -9.72 -6.35
C PHE A 91 -33.03 -10.93 -6.77
N GLU A 92 -32.63 -12.15 -6.44
CA GLU A 92 -33.41 -13.36 -6.74
C GLU A 92 -34.72 -13.44 -5.94
N MET A 93 -34.70 -13.02 -4.67
CA MET A 93 -35.89 -12.99 -3.82
C MET A 93 -36.96 -11.97 -4.27
N ASN A 94 -36.56 -10.90 -4.97
CA ASN A 94 -37.49 -9.86 -5.40
C ASN A 94 -38.23 -10.17 -6.72
N MET A 95 -37.76 -11.15 -7.50
CA MET A 95 -38.38 -11.58 -8.75
C MET A 95 -39.34 -12.77 -8.59
N THR A 96 -39.44 -13.32 -7.38
CA THR A 96 -40.24 -14.51 -7.06
C THR A 96 -41.51 -14.23 -6.24
N MET A 97 -41.84 -12.95 -5.96
CA MET A 97 -43.12 -12.50 -5.36
C MET A 97 -44.05 -11.88 -6.40
#